data_AF-A0A0B1TX58-F1
#
_entry.id   AF-A0A0B1TX58-F1
#
_cell.length_a   1.000
_cell.length_b   1.000
_cell.length_c   1.000
_cell.angle_alpha   90.00
_cell.angle_beta   90.00
_cell.angle_gamma   90.00
#
_symmetry.space_group_name_H-M   'P 1'
#
loop_
_entity.id
_entity.type
_entity.pdbx_description
1 polymer ?
#
loop_
_entity_poly.entity_id
_entity_poly.type
_entity_poly.pdbx_seq_one_letter_code
_entity_poly.pdbx_strand_id
1 'polypeptide(L)'
;MVVFISPFSGNVAWRIMGTLLACLCLVGAGSGQAAAYALSATGQTLCYSDTAQIACPNPGEDYYGQDGNYRAGLPMSYTVPVDGIVRDNVTGLLWDRYPYTTKLIYSDLAAYCADSSLGTYDDWRLPNQEELISIISLATSEPAWNNIFSGSFSAGYMGSTVFIDDNTQHWGINYQYWFSDHDSDSKVSYTRCVRGDSATKNFISNDDGTVTDNSTGLVWESHGSTTKLSWKDALSYCESKQAAGSGGWRLPNFKELMSIIDYTNSNPAIYSAFTAESDAYWTSSTRHGHPNNGIYVDFKTGYTSYYFSKSYTSYARCVRGGTIAVVVAVLDNAPSSPTVSRSATITVGGTGVVAYKYRLDAGDWSEQASITTAISLAGLSLGTHTLAVLGEDGNGNWQDAVSPTTTSWTVIAVNSSPLGLLLLGP
;
A
#
# COMPACT_ATOMS: atom_id res chain seq x y z
N MET A 1 72.33 36.74 32.84
CA MET A 1 71.77 37.75 33.77
C MET A 1 70.29 37.41 33.92
N VAL A 2 69.82 36.61 34.89
CA VAL A 2 70.16 36.51 36.33
C VAL A 2 69.84 37.84 37.03
N VAL A 3 68.82 37.99 37.89
CA VAL A 3 67.73 37.05 38.29
C VAL A 3 66.36 37.54 37.72
N PHE A 4 65.16 37.64 38.33
CA PHE A 4 64.61 37.37 39.68
C PHE A 4 63.11 36.95 39.61
N ILE A 5 62.42 36.85 40.75
CA ILE A 5 61.05 36.34 40.95
C ILE A 5 60.39 37.16 42.08
N SER A 6 59.08 37.45 42.04
CA SER A 6 58.27 37.68 43.26
C SER A 6 56.77 37.39 43.05
N PRO A 7 56.02 36.92 44.08
CA PRO A 7 54.60 36.55 43.99
C PRO A 7 53.69 37.41 44.92
N PHE A 8 52.73 36.79 45.64
CA PHE A 8 51.64 37.35 46.47
C PHE A 8 50.46 37.94 45.68
N SER A 9 49.20 37.85 46.11
CA SER A 9 48.46 36.98 47.08
C SER A 9 46.96 37.22 46.80
N GLY A 10 46.04 36.26 46.81
CA GLY A 10 45.77 35.31 47.88
C GLY A 10 44.58 35.79 48.72
N ASN A 11 43.36 35.30 48.43
CA ASN A 11 42.17 35.41 49.30
C ASN A 11 41.17 34.28 48.97
N VAL A 12 40.26 33.96 49.90
CA VAL A 12 39.75 32.58 50.08
C VAL A 12 38.21 32.50 50.21
N ALA A 13 37.63 31.41 49.68
CA ALA A 13 36.24 30.96 49.81
C ALA A 13 35.19 31.84 49.06
N TRP A 14 34.00 31.35 48.68
CA TRP A 14 33.23 30.19 49.18
C TRP A 14 32.80 29.18 48.10
N ARG A 15 32.33 28.01 48.57
CA ARG A 15 31.84 26.90 47.75
C ARG A 15 30.42 27.16 47.23
N ILE A 16 30.16 26.83 45.97
CA ILE A 16 28.86 26.31 45.51
C ILE A 16 29.12 25.01 44.78
N MET A 17 28.42 23.94 45.17
CA MET A 17 28.67 22.58 44.66
C MET A 17 27.72 22.29 43.50
N GLY A 18 28.12 22.68 42.30
CA GLY A 18 27.38 22.41 41.07
C GLY A 18 27.42 20.93 40.72
N THR A 19 26.37 20.18 41.09
CA THR A 19 26.20 18.79 40.67
C THR A 19 25.97 18.73 39.17
N LEU A 20 26.98 18.28 38.44
CA LEU A 20 26.90 17.91 37.03
C LEU A 20 26.01 16.66 36.92
N LEU A 21 24.69 16.88 36.84
CA LEU A 21 23.74 15.83 36.52
C LEU A 21 23.91 15.49 35.04
N ALA A 22 24.82 14.56 34.75
CA ALA A 22 25.00 14.00 33.42
C ALA A 22 23.71 13.27 33.03
N CYS A 23 22.80 14.00 32.39
CA CYS A 23 21.59 13.43 31.80
C CYS A 23 22.04 12.54 30.64
N LEU A 24 22.28 11.27 30.95
CA LEU A 24 22.63 10.26 29.97
C LEU A 24 21.37 10.00 29.12
N CYS A 25 21.16 10.85 28.13
CA CYS A 25 20.22 10.63 27.05
C CYS A 25 20.68 9.40 26.27
N LEU A 26 20.33 8.22 26.80
CA LEU A 26 20.13 7.02 26.03
C LEU A 26 19.08 7.36 24.98
N VAL A 27 19.54 7.91 23.85
CA VAL A 27 18.89 7.74 22.57
C VAL A 27 18.94 6.25 22.31
N GLY A 28 17.97 5.54 22.89
CA GLY A 28 17.66 4.19 22.45
C GLY A 28 17.41 4.31 20.96
N ALA A 29 18.31 3.75 20.16
CA ALA A 29 18.00 3.43 18.78
C ALA A 29 16.84 2.43 18.86
N GLY A 30 15.61 2.96 18.86
CA GLY A 30 14.42 2.17 18.74
C GLY A 30 14.60 1.37 17.46
N SER A 31 14.77 0.06 17.61
CA SER A 31 14.99 -0.84 16.48
C SER A 31 13.86 -0.60 15.50
N GLY A 32 14.18 0.04 14.38
CA GLY A 32 13.20 0.42 13.36
C GLY A 32 12.51 -0.85 12.89
N GLN A 33 11.33 -1.11 13.45
CA GLN A 33 10.55 -2.28 13.11
C GLN A 33 10.11 -2.04 11.68
N ALA A 34 10.77 -2.73 10.74
CA ALA A 34 10.72 -2.40 9.33
C ALA A 34 9.27 -2.23 8.89
N ALA A 35 8.92 -1.00 8.49
CA ALA A 35 7.55 -0.70 8.11
C ALA A 35 7.20 -1.60 6.92
N ALA A 36 6.11 -2.36 7.05
CA ALA A 36 5.66 -3.24 5.97
C ALA A 36 5.48 -2.41 4.71
N TYR A 37 6.17 -2.81 3.64
CA TYR A 37 6.04 -2.22 2.32
C TYR A 37 4.66 -2.55 1.76
N ALA A 38 3.72 -1.63 1.94
CA ALA A 38 2.39 -1.78 1.41
C ALA A 38 2.45 -1.77 -0.13
N LEU A 39 1.90 -2.80 -0.76
CA LEU A 39 1.60 -2.75 -2.19
C LEU A 39 0.40 -1.82 -2.41
N SER A 40 0.51 -0.95 -3.41
CA SER A 40 -0.64 -0.22 -3.92
C SER A 40 -1.48 -1.13 -4.81
N ALA A 41 -2.80 -0.93 -4.81
CA ALA A 41 -3.70 -1.60 -5.73
C ALA A 41 -3.38 -1.21 -7.19
N THR A 42 -3.77 -2.05 -8.14
CA THR A 42 -3.64 -1.78 -9.58
C THR A 42 -4.52 -0.62 -10.04
N GLY A 43 -5.62 -0.34 -9.32
CA GLY A 43 -6.67 0.58 -9.76
C GLY A 43 -7.67 -0.04 -10.75
N GLN A 44 -7.58 -1.34 -11.05
CA GLN A 44 -8.60 -2.02 -11.85
C GLN A 44 -9.94 -2.06 -11.09
N THR A 45 -10.99 -1.50 -11.69
CA THR A 45 -12.35 -1.46 -11.11
C THR A 45 -13.39 -2.21 -11.94
N LEU A 46 -12.98 -2.72 -13.10
CA LEU A 46 -13.83 -3.38 -14.10
C LEU A 46 -13.49 -4.86 -14.16
N CYS A 47 -14.49 -5.69 -14.41
CA CYS A 47 -14.34 -7.13 -14.59
C CYS A 47 -14.61 -7.53 -16.05
N TYR A 48 -14.06 -8.67 -16.45
CA TYR A 48 -13.94 -9.09 -17.83
C TYR A 48 -14.17 -10.59 -18.00
N SER A 49 -14.72 -11.00 -19.14
CA SER A 49 -14.68 -12.37 -19.63
C SER A 49 -13.43 -12.57 -20.52
N ASP A 50 -13.38 -13.68 -21.27
CA ASP A 50 -12.36 -13.89 -22.31
C ASP A 50 -12.50 -12.96 -23.53
N THR A 51 -13.59 -12.20 -23.65
CA THR A 51 -13.90 -11.40 -24.87
C THR A 51 -14.57 -10.05 -24.63
N ALA A 52 -15.14 -9.79 -23.45
CA ALA A 52 -15.90 -8.57 -23.17
C ALA A 52 -15.65 -8.04 -21.76
N GLN A 53 -15.94 -6.75 -21.54
CA GLN A 53 -16.19 -6.22 -20.20
C GLN A 53 -17.56 -6.73 -19.72
N ILE A 54 -17.64 -7.11 -18.45
CA ILE A 54 -18.85 -7.64 -17.79
C ILE A 54 -19.11 -6.90 -16.47
N ALA A 55 -20.29 -7.11 -15.88
CA ALA A 55 -20.47 -6.83 -14.47
C ALA A 55 -19.55 -7.76 -13.65
N CYS A 56 -19.05 -7.29 -12.50
CA CYS A 56 -18.20 -8.12 -11.66
C CYS A 56 -18.99 -9.32 -11.10
N PRO A 57 -18.55 -10.57 -11.33
CA PRO A 57 -19.29 -11.75 -10.91
C PRO A 57 -19.38 -11.89 -9.39
N ASN A 58 -20.36 -12.65 -8.92
CA ASN A 58 -20.50 -13.05 -7.52
C ASN A 58 -19.66 -14.30 -7.19
N PRO A 59 -19.38 -14.59 -5.90
CA PRO A 59 -18.66 -15.81 -5.50
C PRO A 59 -19.31 -17.09 -6.08
N GLY A 60 -18.52 -17.89 -6.78
CA GLY A 60 -18.98 -19.12 -7.44
C GLY A 60 -19.55 -18.95 -8.85
N GLU A 61 -19.61 -17.72 -9.39
CA GLU A 61 -19.93 -17.47 -10.80
C GLU A 61 -18.70 -17.59 -11.70
N ASP A 62 -18.95 -17.78 -13.00
CA ASP A 62 -17.93 -17.76 -14.05
C ASP A 62 -17.12 -16.45 -14.00
N TYR A 63 -15.78 -16.57 -14.04
CA TYR A 63 -14.83 -15.46 -13.92
C TYR A 63 -14.90 -14.66 -12.59
N TYR A 64 -15.39 -15.25 -11.48
CA TYR A 64 -15.13 -14.68 -10.15
C TYR A 64 -13.62 -14.65 -9.83
N GLY A 65 -13.21 -13.84 -8.85
CA GLY A 65 -11.84 -13.80 -8.34
C GLY A 65 -10.88 -12.86 -9.07
N GLN A 66 -11.39 -11.96 -9.92
CA GLN A 66 -10.56 -11.02 -10.69
C GLN A 66 -9.97 -9.90 -9.83
N ASP A 67 -8.99 -9.19 -10.38
CA ASP A 67 -8.50 -7.93 -9.84
C ASP A 67 -9.64 -6.91 -9.68
N GLY A 68 -10.56 -6.83 -10.66
CA GLY A 68 -11.78 -6.00 -10.56
C GLY A 68 -12.78 -6.44 -9.48
N ASN A 69 -12.73 -7.68 -9.00
CA ASN A 69 -13.49 -8.14 -7.83
C ASN A 69 -12.80 -7.69 -6.54
N TYR A 70 -11.55 -8.14 -6.32
CA TYR A 70 -10.85 -7.99 -5.05
C TYR A 70 -10.17 -6.63 -4.83
N ARG A 71 -9.63 -6.03 -5.89
CA ARG A 71 -8.93 -4.72 -5.89
C ARG A 71 -7.85 -4.61 -4.81
N ALA A 72 -7.15 -5.72 -4.56
CA ALA A 72 -6.21 -5.90 -3.46
C ALA A 72 -4.98 -4.99 -3.55
N GLY A 73 -4.36 -4.72 -2.39
CA GLY A 73 -3.41 -3.63 -2.18
C GLY A 73 -4.09 -2.37 -1.64
N LEU A 74 -3.32 -1.42 -1.10
CA LEU A 74 -3.86 -0.14 -0.64
C LEU A 74 -4.28 0.77 -1.81
N PRO A 75 -5.36 1.55 -1.71
CA PRO A 75 -5.72 2.52 -2.74
C PRO A 75 -4.54 3.46 -3.05
N MET A 76 -4.17 3.58 -4.34
CA MET A 76 -3.11 4.47 -4.80
C MET A 76 -3.35 5.90 -4.30
N SER A 77 -2.49 6.36 -3.38
CA SER A 77 -2.68 7.59 -2.63
C SER A 77 -1.45 8.46 -2.74
N TYR A 78 -1.63 9.69 -3.23
CA TYR A 78 -0.54 10.62 -3.50
C TYR A 78 -0.86 12.01 -2.95
N THR A 79 0.18 12.75 -2.54
CA THR A 79 0.09 14.17 -2.15
C THR A 79 1.16 15.00 -2.84
N VAL A 80 0.94 16.31 -2.98
CA VAL A 80 1.95 17.27 -3.47
C VAL A 80 2.35 18.14 -2.27
N PRO A 81 3.42 17.80 -1.52
CA PRO A 81 3.84 18.57 -0.35
C PRO A 81 4.48 19.92 -0.73
N VAL A 82 5.10 19.98 -1.91
CA VAL A 82 5.73 21.16 -2.51
C VAL A 82 5.54 21.00 -4.03
N ASP A 83 5.34 22.10 -4.78
CA ASP A 83 5.19 21.96 -6.23
C ASP A 83 6.46 21.40 -6.89
N GLY A 84 6.27 20.60 -7.94
CA GLY A 84 7.32 19.78 -8.52
C GLY A 84 7.56 18.44 -7.83
N ILE A 85 7.05 18.19 -6.62
CA ILE A 85 7.24 16.92 -5.89
C ILE A 85 5.91 16.21 -5.65
N VAL A 86 5.86 14.91 -5.93
CA VAL A 86 4.76 14.02 -5.51
C VAL A 86 5.26 13.09 -4.42
N ARG A 87 4.56 13.02 -3.29
CA ARG A 87 4.70 11.96 -2.30
C ARG A 87 3.74 10.83 -2.62
N ASP A 88 4.26 9.62 -2.75
CA ASP A 88 3.47 8.40 -2.65
C ASP A 88 3.24 8.10 -1.15
N ASN A 89 1.97 8.02 -0.76
CA ASN A 89 1.57 7.76 0.63
C ASN A 89 1.53 6.26 0.96
N VAL A 90 1.61 5.38 -0.05
CA VAL A 90 1.60 3.92 0.10
C VAL A 90 3.04 3.41 0.24
N THR A 91 3.94 3.78 -0.66
CA THR A 91 5.37 3.41 -0.58
C THR A 91 6.20 4.34 0.31
N GLY A 92 5.73 5.57 0.55
CA GLY A 92 6.44 6.61 1.28
C GLY A 92 7.44 7.42 0.46
N LEU A 93 7.74 7.00 -0.78
CA LEU A 93 8.70 7.61 -1.68
C LEU A 93 8.29 9.02 -2.12
N LEU A 94 9.28 9.86 -2.40
CA LEU A 94 9.09 11.13 -3.10
C LEU A 94 9.56 11.01 -4.55
N TRP A 95 8.78 11.57 -5.46
CA TRP A 95 8.94 11.49 -6.90
C TRP A 95 9.00 12.89 -7.51
N ASP A 96 9.82 13.05 -8.54
CA ASP A 96 9.71 14.17 -9.47
C ASP A 96 8.32 14.15 -10.14
N ARG A 97 7.63 15.29 -10.10
CA ARG A 97 6.30 15.46 -10.70
C ARG A 97 6.35 15.67 -12.21
N TYR A 98 7.42 16.29 -12.73
CA TYR A 98 7.53 16.81 -14.09
C TYR A 98 8.77 16.23 -14.79
N PRO A 99 8.68 14.99 -15.33
CA PRO A 99 9.84 14.28 -15.84
C PRO A 99 10.47 15.04 -17.01
N TYR A 100 11.78 14.87 -17.17
CA TYR A 100 12.53 15.56 -18.22
C TYR A 100 11.92 15.30 -19.61
N THR A 101 11.60 16.38 -20.32
CA THR A 101 10.78 16.32 -21.54
C THR A 101 11.52 15.83 -22.78
N THR A 102 12.84 15.69 -22.70
CA THR A 102 13.70 15.13 -23.75
C THR A 102 14.13 13.72 -23.36
N LYS A 103 14.15 12.79 -24.31
CA LYS A 103 14.66 11.44 -24.07
C LYS A 103 16.19 11.44 -24.04
N LEU A 104 16.77 10.68 -23.12
CA LEU A 104 18.21 10.56 -22.90
C LEU A 104 18.66 9.10 -22.87
N ILE A 105 19.94 8.84 -23.10
CA ILE A 105 20.57 7.51 -22.91
C ILE A 105 20.77 7.21 -21.42
N TYR A 106 21.04 5.95 -21.05
CA TYR A 106 21.06 5.54 -19.64
C TYR A 106 22.04 6.33 -18.76
N SER A 107 23.27 6.58 -19.24
CA SER A 107 24.27 7.40 -18.51
C SER A 107 23.76 8.79 -18.15
N ASP A 108 22.99 9.38 -19.06
CA ASP A 108 22.55 10.77 -19.00
C ASP A 108 21.26 10.87 -18.17
N LEU A 109 20.41 9.82 -18.18
CA LEU A 109 19.30 9.65 -17.24
C LEU A 109 19.80 9.46 -15.80
N ALA A 110 20.87 8.68 -15.60
CA ALA A 110 21.49 8.46 -14.30
C ALA A 110 22.11 9.74 -13.74
N ALA A 111 22.89 10.46 -14.55
CA ALA A 111 23.44 11.77 -14.20
C ALA A 111 22.33 12.79 -13.90
N TYR A 112 21.31 12.90 -14.77
CA TYR A 112 20.19 13.84 -14.58
C TYR A 112 19.51 13.68 -13.22
N CYS A 113 19.28 12.46 -12.75
CA CYS A 113 18.69 12.25 -11.43
C CYS A 113 19.67 12.47 -10.28
N ALA A 114 20.94 12.08 -10.42
CA ALA A 114 21.96 12.28 -9.38
C ALA A 114 22.33 13.76 -9.17
N ASP A 115 22.32 14.56 -10.23
CA ASP A 115 22.57 16.02 -10.19
C ASP A 115 21.30 16.83 -9.86
N SER A 116 20.15 16.17 -9.67
CA SER A 116 18.88 16.85 -9.40
C SER A 116 18.84 17.44 -8.00
N SER A 117 18.51 18.73 -7.92
CA SER A 117 18.35 19.50 -6.68
C SER A 117 16.90 19.94 -6.45
N LEU A 118 15.95 19.08 -6.86
CA LEU A 118 14.52 19.38 -6.83
C LEU A 118 14.00 19.55 -5.39
N GLY A 119 13.47 20.75 -5.11
CA GLY A 119 12.99 21.16 -3.79
C GLY A 119 14.12 21.62 -2.87
N THR A 120 14.44 20.82 -1.86
CA THR A 120 15.54 21.05 -0.91
C THR A 120 16.33 19.76 -0.66
N TYR A 121 16.45 18.93 -1.70
CA TYR A 121 16.94 17.56 -1.60
C TYR A 121 17.97 17.28 -2.71
N ASP A 122 19.00 16.52 -2.38
CA ASP A 122 20.21 16.23 -3.16
C ASP A 122 20.53 14.72 -3.24
N ASP A 123 19.61 13.88 -2.76
CA ASP A 123 19.64 12.41 -2.75
C ASP A 123 18.67 11.79 -3.77
N TRP A 124 18.41 12.51 -4.87
CA TRP A 124 17.60 12.02 -5.99
C TRP A 124 18.36 10.94 -6.79
N ARG A 125 17.61 9.96 -7.30
CA ARG A 125 18.17 8.82 -8.04
C ARG A 125 17.21 8.31 -9.11
N LEU A 126 17.72 7.46 -9.99
CA LEU A 126 16.87 6.64 -10.86
C LEU A 126 16.03 5.66 -10.02
N PRO A 127 14.76 5.46 -10.36
CA PRO A 127 13.91 4.46 -9.72
C PRO A 127 14.33 3.06 -10.14
N ASN A 128 14.25 2.10 -9.24
CA ASN A 128 14.34 0.69 -9.60
C ASN A 128 13.01 0.22 -10.24
N GLN A 129 13.00 -0.98 -10.81
CA GLN A 129 11.86 -1.48 -11.57
C GLN A 129 10.59 -1.65 -10.72
N GLU A 130 10.70 -2.02 -9.44
CA GLU A 130 9.53 -2.10 -8.55
C GLU A 130 8.92 -0.73 -8.24
N GLU A 131 9.77 0.29 -8.12
CA GLU A 131 9.33 1.67 -7.87
C GLU A 131 8.56 2.20 -9.08
N LEU A 132 9.06 1.95 -10.30
CA LEU A 132 8.29 2.22 -11.53
C LEU A 132 6.96 1.44 -11.55
N ILE A 133 6.93 0.19 -11.10
CA ILE A 133 5.70 -0.62 -11.04
C ILE A 133 4.70 -0.07 -10.01
N SER A 134 5.17 0.48 -8.88
CA SER A 134 4.30 0.98 -7.80
C SER A 134 3.34 2.09 -8.26
N ILE A 135 3.79 2.95 -9.19
CA ILE A 135 3.03 4.08 -9.72
C ILE A 135 2.15 3.76 -10.95
N ILE A 136 2.17 2.51 -11.44
CA ILE A 136 1.31 2.05 -12.54
C ILE A 136 -0.18 2.05 -12.11
N SER A 137 -1.06 2.43 -13.03
CA SER A 137 -2.51 2.37 -12.92
C SER A 137 -3.12 1.59 -14.09
N LEU A 138 -3.90 0.55 -13.78
CA LEU A 138 -4.75 -0.21 -14.72
C LEU A 138 -6.19 0.37 -14.81
N ALA A 139 -6.44 1.52 -14.19
CA ALA A 139 -7.76 2.17 -14.17
C ALA A 139 -8.12 2.87 -15.49
N THR A 140 -7.11 3.32 -16.25
CA THR A 140 -7.19 4.18 -17.43
C THR A 140 -6.67 3.48 -18.68
N SER A 141 -6.88 4.07 -19.86
CA SER A 141 -6.32 3.61 -21.13
C SER A 141 -4.96 4.25 -21.46
N GLU A 142 -4.83 5.57 -21.46
CA GLU A 142 -3.54 6.26 -21.57
C GLU A 142 -3.61 7.60 -20.80
N PRO A 143 -2.58 7.98 -20.01
CA PRO A 143 -1.42 7.18 -19.61
C PRO A 143 -1.74 6.18 -18.48
N ALA A 144 -0.82 5.24 -18.26
CA ALA A 144 -0.90 4.19 -17.24
C ALA A 144 -0.50 4.62 -15.81
N TRP A 145 -0.85 5.84 -15.36
CA TRP A 145 -0.55 6.31 -13.99
C TRP A 145 -1.63 7.28 -13.47
N ASN A 146 -1.49 7.73 -12.22
CA ASN A 146 -2.38 8.75 -11.65
C ASN A 146 -2.08 10.16 -12.21
N ASN A 147 -3.12 10.91 -12.57
CA ASN A 147 -3.02 12.28 -13.13
C ASN A 147 -2.29 13.31 -12.26
N ILE A 148 -1.97 13.00 -11.01
CA ILE A 148 -1.10 13.84 -10.16
C ILE A 148 0.32 13.99 -10.75
N PHE A 149 0.78 12.97 -11.49
CA PHE A 149 2.01 12.95 -12.29
C PHE A 149 1.78 13.66 -13.63
N SER A 150 2.07 14.95 -13.67
CA SER A 150 1.78 15.85 -14.79
C SER A 150 2.92 15.91 -15.84
N GLY A 151 2.66 16.53 -17.00
CA GLY A 151 3.69 16.83 -18.02
C GLY A 151 4.39 15.63 -18.66
N SER A 152 3.83 14.43 -18.51
CA SER A 152 4.52 13.16 -18.78
C SER A 152 4.01 12.49 -20.07
N PHE A 153 4.91 12.07 -20.96
CA PHE A 153 4.55 11.38 -22.21
C PHE A 153 4.19 9.91 -21.96
N SER A 154 3.11 9.42 -22.57
CA SER A 154 2.72 8.00 -22.64
C SER A 154 3.79 7.21 -23.42
N ALA A 155 4.74 6.57 -22.71
CA ALA A 155 5.99 6.06 -23.30
C ALA A 155 6.77 5.12 -22.34
N GLY A 156 7.92 4.61 -22.82
CA GLY A 156 8.94 3.91 -22.01
C GLY A 156 9.78 4.84 -21.12
N TYR A 157 9.93 4.45 -19.86
CA TYR A 157 10.75 5.11 -18.83
C TYR A 157 11.75 4.11 -18.28
N MET A 158 13.04 4.44 -18.31
CA MET A 158 14.12 3.58 -17.82
C MET A 158 14.31 3.72 -16.31
N GLY A 159 14.55 2.59 -15.64
CA GLY A 159 14.98 2.51 -14.24
C GLY A 159 16.45 2.17 -14.08
N SER A 160 16.86 1.90 -12.84
CA SER A 160 18.24 1.51 -12.44
C SER A 160 18.44 0.00 -12.25
N THR A 161 17.41 -0.82 -12.42
CA THR A 161 17.54 -2.28 -12.35
C THR A 161 18.23 -2.80 -13.61
N VAL A 162 19.43 -3.36 -13.45
CA VAL A 162 20.21 -4.01 -14.53
C VAL A 162 19.46 -5.25 -15.04
N PHE A 163 19.53 -5.54 -16.34
CA PHE A 163 19.07 -6.81 -16.87
C PHE A 163 20.15 -7.90 -16.67
N ILE A 164 19.78 -9.00 -16.00
CA ILE A 164 20.74 -10.00 -15.51
C ILE A 164 21.47 -10.79 -16.61
N ASP A 165 20.81 -11.04 -17.76
CA ASP A 165 21.43 -11.79 -18.86
C ASP A 165 22.31 -10.90 -19.78
N ASP A 166 22.19 -9.56 -19.70
CA ASP A 166 23.02 -8.58 -20.42
C ASP A 166 23.07 -7.23 -19.67
N ASN A 167 24.21 -6.94 -19.04
CA ASN A 167 24.42 -5.75 -18.22
C ASN A 167 24.64 -4.44 -19.00
N THR A 168 24.48 -4.46 -20.34
CA THR A 168 24.40 -3.26 -21.19
C THR A 168 22.95 -2.84 -21.49
N GLN A 169 22.00 -3.40 -20.71
CA GLN A 169 20.58 -3.13 -20.76
C GLN A 169 20.03 -2.93 -19.35
N HIS A 170 19.03 -2.05 -19.23
CA HIS A 170 18.31 -1.80 -17.97
C HIS A 170 16.81 -2.00 -18.17
N TRP A 171 16.13 -2.37 -17.09
CA TRP A 171 14.68 -2.49 -17.06
C TRP A 171 14.00 -1.13 -17.06
N GLY A 172 12.80 -1.10 -17.64
CA GLY A 172 11.91 0.06 -17.60
C GLY A 172 10.44 -0.34 -17.70
N ILE A 173 9.57 0.66 -17.56
CA ILE A 173 8.12 0.51 -17.74
C ILE A 173 7.65 1.33 -18.92
N ASN A 174 6.87 0.70 -19.80
CA ASN A 174 6.15 1.38 -20.86
C ASN A 174 4.74 1.78 -20.40
N TYR A 175 4.57 3.02 -19.96
CA TYR A 175 3.30 3.56 -19.46
C TYR A 175 2.27 3.90 -20.56
N GLN A 176 2.56 3.59 -21.83
CA GLN A 176 1.52 3.48 -22.86
C GLN A 176 0.83 2.10 -22.85
N TYR A 177 1.53 1.08 -22.35
CA TYR A 177 1.19 -0.33 -22.59
C TYR A 177 1.32 -1.21 -21.32
N TRP A 178 1.50 -0.62 -20.15
CA TRP A 178 1.58 -1.23 -18.81
C TRP A 178 2.66 -2.30 -18.59
N PHE A 179 3.63 -2.47 -19.49
CA PHE A 179 4.57 -3.60 -19.43
C PHE A 179 5.99 -3.25 -18.98
N SER A 180 6.55 -4.17 -18.18
CA SER A 180 7.95 -4.36 -17.80
C SER A 180 8.72 -5.05 -18.91
N ASP A 181 9.80 -4.41 -19.36
CA ASP A 181 10.73 -4.85 -20.39
C ASP A 181 12.13 -4.26 -20.14
N HIS A 182 13.14 -4.72 -20.86
CA HIS A 182 14.49 -4.17 -20.83
C HIS A 182 14.91 -3.61 -22.20
N ASP A 183 15.73 -2.57 -22.19
CA ASP A 183 16.23 -1.89 -23.39
C ASP A 183 17.72 -1.57 -23.20
N SER A 184 18.49 -1.49 -24.30
CA SER A 184 19.92 -1.15 -24.23
C SER A 184 20.15 0.25 -23.66
N ASP A 185 21.26 0.43 -22.95
CA ASP A 185 21.72 1.73 -22.44
C ASP A 185 21.83 2.82 -23.52
N SER A 186 22.04 2.40 -24.77
CA SER A 186 22.07 3.26 -25.97
C SER A 186 20.69 3.74 -26.44
N LYS A 187 19.60 3.19 -25.89
CA LYS A 187 18.22 3.57 -26.18
C LYS A 187 17.90 4.89 -25.49
N VAL A 188 17.43 5.87 -26.26
CA VAL A 188 16.88 7.11 -25.69
C VAL A 188 15.49 6.87 -25.10
N SER A 189 15.38 7.04 -23.79
CA SER A 189 14.18 6.82 -22.98
C SER A 189 13.87 8.02 -22.09
N TYR A 190 12.69 8.04 -21.45
CA TYR A 190 12.41 8.98 -20.36
C TYR A 190 12.88 8.39 -19.01
N THR A 191 12.83 9.19 -17.95
CA THR A 191 12.80 8.68 -16.58
C THR A 191 12.00 9.64 -15.68
N ARG A 192 11.78 9.25 -14.43
CA ARG A 192 11.21 10.10 -13.36
C ARG A 192 12.04 9.85 -12.12
N CYS A 193 12.74 10.86 -11.63
CA CYS A 193 13.61 10.70 -10.47
C CYS A 193 12.80 10.40 -9.21
N VAL A 194 13.37 9.58 -8.32
CA VAL A 194 12.78 9.18 -7.04
C VAL A 194 13.78 9.38 -5.92
N ARG A 195 13.30 9.48 -4.67
CA ARG A 195 14.12 9.48 -3.45
C ARG A 195 13.38 8.86 -2.28
N GLY A 196 14.14 8.39 -1.30
CA GLY A 196 13.68 7.55 -0.18
C GLY A 196 14.23 6.13 -0.26
N ASP A 197 13.98 5.35 0.79
CA ASP A 197 14.47 3.98 0.93
C ASP A 197 13.67 2.99 0.06
N SER A 198 14.37 2.11 -0.65
CA SER A 198 13.76 1.02 -1.41
C SER A 198 13.13 -0.04 -0.48
N ALA A 199 12.07 -0.70 -0.95
CA ALA A 199 11.50 -1.87 -0.28
C ALA A 199 12.54 -2.98 -0.08
N THR A 200 12.60 -3.55 1.12
CA THR A 200 13.38 -4.78 1.39
C THR A 200 12.47 -6.00 1.36
N LYS A 201 12.78 -6.96 0.48
CA LYS A 201 12.05 -8.23 0.40
C LYS A 201 12.42 -9.16 1.54
N ASN A 202 11.44 -9.93 2.02
CA ASN A 202 11.63 -10.93 3.06
C ASN A 202 10.59 -12.05 2.92
N PHE A 203 10.98 -13.12 2.22
CA PHE A 203 10.15 -14.30 1.98
C PHE A 203 10.60 -15.47 2.86
N ILE A 204 9.66 -16.11 3.55
CA ILE A 204 9.91 -17.25 4.45
C ILE A 204 9.08 -18.46 3.99
N SER A 205 9.74 -19.60 3.73
CA SER A 205 9.04 -20.90 3.62
C SER A 205 8.40 -21.24 4.96
N ASN A 206 7.11 -21.58 4.94
CA ASN A 206 6.39 -22.04 6.12
C ASN A 206 6.43 -23.58 6.26
N ASP A 207 7.10 -24.28 5.32
CA ASP A 207 7.24 -25.73 5.20
C ASP A 207 5.91 -26.54 5.10
N ASP A 208 4.77 -25.85 5.05
CA ASP A 208 3.42 -26.38 4.79
C ASP A 208 3.01 -26.32 3.30
N GLY A 209 3.93 -25.88 2.43
CA GLY A 209 3.68 -25.60 1.02
C GLY A 209 3.37 -24.13 0.71
N THR A 210 3.37 -23.24 1.71
CA THR A 210 3.17 -21.79 1.55
C THR A 210 4.44 -20.97 1.85
N VAL A 211 4.47 -19.73 1.35
CA VAL A 211 5.54 -18.75 1.58
C VAL A 211 4.92 -17.48 2.16
N THR A 212 5.43 -17.02 3.30
CA THR A 212 5.06 -15.73 3.90
C THR A 212 5.92 -14.61 3.32
N ASP A 213 5.30 -13.59 2.75
CA ASP A 213 5.94 -12.32 2.40
C ASP A 213 5.78 -11.34 3.56
N ASN A 214 6.83 -11.20 4.37
CA ASN A 214 6.85 -10.27 5.50
C ASN A 214 6.93 -8.80 5.08
N SER A 215 7.24 -8.51 3.80
CA SER A 215 7.26 -7.13 3.32
C SER A 215 5.83 -6.62 3.05
N THR A 216 4.94 -7.44 2.50
CA THR A 216 3.58 -7.03 2.09
C THR A 216 2.44 -7.59 2.96
N GLY A 217 2.73 -8.61 3.78
CA GLY A 217 1.77 -9.40 4.54
C GLY A 217 1.05 -10.48 3.72
N LEU A 218 1.42 -10.70 2.46
CA LEU A 218 0.84 -11.74 1.60
C LEU A 218 1.33 -13.13 2.00
N VAL A 219 0.45 -14.13 1.85
CA VAL A 219 0.82 -15.55 1.92
C VAL A 219 0.57 -16.19 0.56
N TRP A 220 1.61 -16.82 0.03
CA TRP A 220 1.69 -17.32 -1.33
C TRP A 220 1.74 -18.84 -1.38
N GLU A 221 1.34 -19.44 -2.49
CA GLU A 221 1.75 -20.82 -2.80
C GLU A 221 3.24 -20.89 -3.13
N SER A 222 3.95 -21.85 -2.55
CA SER A 222 5.38 -22.08 -2.85
C SER A 222 5.63 -22.53 -4.29
N HIS A 223 4.70 -23.27 -4.91
CA HIS A 223 4.85 -23.86 -6.25
C HIS A 223 3.86 -23.30 -7.30
N GLY A 224 2.56 -23.24 -6.96
CA GLY A 224 1.49 -22.92 -7.92
C GLY A 224 0.96 -24.14 -8.68
N SER A 225 0.37 -23.93 -9.86
CA SER A 225 -0.19 -24.98 -10.71
C SER A 225 0.90 -25.80 -11.40
N THR A 226 0.71 -27.12 -11.45
CA THR A 226 1.61 -28.05 -12.16
C THR A 226 1.29 -28.19 -13.66
N THR A 227 0.23 -27.53 -14.12
CA THR A 227 -0.21 -27.47 -15.51
C THR A 227 -0.57 -26.04 -15.89
N LYS A 228 -0.51 -25.75 -17.20
CA LYS A 228 -1.01 -24.50 -17.78
C LYS A 228 -2.54 -24.53 -17.85
N LEU A 229 -3.16 -23.43 -17.47
CA LEU A 229 -4.61 -23.22 -17.36
C LEU A 229 -5.05 -22.09 -18.30
N SER A 230 -6.31 -22.09 -18.76
CA SER A 230 -6.88 -20.87 -19.36
C SER A 230 -6.97 -19.77 -18.31
N TRP A 231 -7.16 -18.51 -18.71
CA TRP A 231 -7.29 -17.43 -17.73
C TRP A 231 -8.50 -17.63 -16.81
N LYS A 232 -9.64 -18.09 -17.35
CA LYS A 232 -10.81 -18.49 -16.57
C LYS A 232 -10.50 -19.62 -15.59
N ASP A 233 -9.81 -20.67 -16.04
CA ASP A 233 -9.46 -21.81 -15.19
C ASP A 233 -8.44 -21.44 -14.11
N ALA A 234 -7.55 -20.47 -14.37
CA ALA A 234 -6.57 -19.96 -13.40
C ALA A 234 -7.24 -19.20 -12.25
N LEU A 235 -8.29 -18.41 -12.54
CA LEU A 235 -9.15 -17.83 -11.51
C LEU A 235 -9.81 -18.93 -10.68
N SER A 236 -10.56 -19.84 -11.34
CA SER A 236 -11.27 -20.94 -10.68
C SER A 236 -10.36 -21.87 -9.86
N TYR A 237 -9.14 -22.10 -10.32
CA TYR A 237 -8.12 -22.90 -9.63
C TYR A 237 -7.78 -22.33 -8.27
N CYS A 238 -7.63 -21.00 -8.15
CA CYS A 238 -7.36 -20.37 -6.86
C CYS A 238 -8.59 -20.37 -5.95
N GLU A 239 -9.74 -19.92 -6.46
CA GLU A 239 -11.00 -19.87 -5.69
C GLU A 239 -11.43 -21.25 -5.15
N SER A 240 -11.07 -22.35 -5.85
CA SER A 240 -11.38 -23.72 -5.41
C SER A 240 -10.59 -24.19 -4.18
N LYS A 241 -9.49 -23.53 -3.81
CA LYS A 241 -8.62 -23.94 -2.70
C LYS A 241 -9.21 -23.48 -1.36
N GLN A 242 -9.68 -24.43 -0.56
CA GLN A 242 -10.09 -24.14 0.81
C GLN A 242 -8.89 -23.66 1.65
N ALA A 243 -9.06 -22.52 2.32
CA ALA A 243 -8.08 -21.97 3.23
C ALA A 243 -8.39 -22.34 4.68
N ALA A 244 -7.35 -22.68 5.45
CA ALA A 244 -7.44 -22.60 6.91
C ALA A 244 -7.34 -21.12 7.33
N GLY A 245 -8.41 -20.58 7.92
CA GLY A 245 -8.51 -19.21 8.38
C GLY A 245 -9.34 -18.28 7.49
N SER A 246 -9.49 -17.02 7.92
CA SER A 246 -10.42 -16.00 7.39
C SER A 246 -9.96 -15.31 6.09
N GLY A 247 -9.31 -16.05 5.18
CA GLY A 247 -8.86 -15.51 3.90
C GLY A 247 -8.67 -16.62 2.87
N GLY A 248 -9.56 -16.67 1.88
CA GLY A 248 -9.49 -17.60 0.75
C GLY A 248 -8.30 -17.34 -0.16
N TRP A 249 -7.95 -18.34 -0.98
CA TRP A 249 -6.96 -18.21 -2.03
C TRP A 249 -7.57 -17.59 -3.28
N ARG A 250 -6.84 -16.67 -3.91
CA ARG A 250 -7.22 -15.98 -5.15
C ARG A 250 -6.04 -15.88 -6.10
N LEU A 251 -6.30 -15.56 -7.36
CA LEU A 251 -5.25 -15.28 -8.34
C LEU A 251 -4.69 -13.86 -8.08
N PRO A 252 -3.36 -13.68 -7.97
CA PRO A 252 -2.73 -12.40 -7.67
C PRO A 252 -2.96 -11.39 -8.78
N ASN A 253 -3.12 -10.12 -8.42
CA ASN A 253 -3.15 -9.05 -9.41
C ASN A 253 -1.75 -8.76 -9.95
N PHE A 254 -1.68 -7.89 -10.96
CA PHE A 254 -0.42 -7.53 -11.62
C PHE A 254 0.67 -7.05 -10.65
N LYS A 255 0.36 -6.16 -9.71
CA LYS A 255 1.37 -5.61 -8.78
C LYS A 255 1.83 -6.65 -7.75
N GLU A 256 0.95 -7.53 -7.31
CA GLU A 256 1.28 -8.64 -6.43
C GLU A 256 2.19 -9.66 -7.13
N LEU A 257 1.87 -10.10 -8.36
CA LEU A 257 2.70 -11.09 -9.05
C LEU A 257 4.07 -10.53 -9.46
N MET A 258 4.16 -9.22 -9.72
CA MET A 258 5.43 -8.54 -9.93
C MET A 258 6.23 -8.37 -8.62
N SER A 259 5.61 -8.33 -7.44
CA SER A 259 6.32 -8.05 -6.19
C SER A 259 7.18 -9.21 -5.67
N ILE A 260 7.10 -10.39 -6.32
CA ILE A 260 7.90 -11.58 -6.00
C ILE A 260 8.97 -11.89 -7.06
N ILE A 261 9.12 -11.05 -8.09
CA ILE A 261 10.19 -11.18 -9.08
C ILE A 261 11.53 -10.84 -8.45
N ASP A 262 12.52 -11.70 -8.72
CA ASP A 262 13.92 -11.45 -8.37
C ASP A 262 14.71 -11.12 -9.64
N TYR A 263 14.87 -9.83 -9.91
CA TYR A 263 15.64 -9.32 -11.05
C TYR A 263 17.16 -9.62 -10.98
N THR A 264 17.65 -10.21 -9.88
CA THR A 264 19.04 -10.70 -9.79
C THR A 264 19.20 -12.15 -10.27
N ASN A 265 18.11 -12.80 -10.65
CA ASN A 265 18.06 -14.17 -11.16
C ASN A 265 17.34 -14.25 -12.51
N SER A 266 17.61 -15.30 -13.29
CA SER A 266 16.84 -15.66 -14.48
C SER A 266 16.71 -17.19 -14.57
N ASN A 267 15.66 -17.64 -15.25
CA ASN A 267 15.37 -19.04 -15.52
C ASN A 267 15.28 -19.96 -14.26
N PRO A 268 14.50 -19.64 -13.21
CA PRO A 268 13.51 -18.55 -13.13
C PRO A 268 13.95 -17.31 -12.33
N ALA A 269 13.39 -16.15 -12.67
CA ALA A 269 13.56 -14.85 -12.03
C ALA A 269 12.65 -14.66 -10.79
N ILE A 270 12.78 -15.53 -9.80
CA ILE A 270 11.96 -15.55 -8.58
C ILE A 270 12.82 -15.91 -7.36
N TYR A 271 12.48 -15.37 -6.18
CA TYR A 271 13.23 -15.65 -4.96
C TYR A 271 13.24 -17.15 -4.59
N SER A 272 14.35 -17.64 -4.05
CA SER A 272 14.59 -19.05 -3.72
C SER A 272 13.69 -19.66 -2.62
N ALA A 273 12.84 -18.86 -1.98
CA ALA A 273 11.74 -19.35 -1.15
C ALA A 273 10.61 -20.00 -1.98
N PHE A 274 10.54 -19.71 -3.28
CA PHE A 274 9.57 -20.25 -4.21
C PHE A 274 10.19 -21.32 -5.13
N THR A 275 9.37 -22.23 -5.62
CA THR A 275 9.64 -23.06 -6.79
C THR A 275 8.73 -22.60 -7.93
N ALA A 276 9.25 -22.56 -9.16
CA ALA A 276 8.54 -22.07 -10.32
C ALA A 276 9.00 -22.76 -11.60
N GLU A 277 8.10 -22.88 -12.56
CA GLU A 277 8.47 -23.13 -13.95
C GLU A 277 9.01 -21.82 -14.58
N SER A 278 9.99 -21.92 -15.46
CA SER A 278 10.59 -20.76 -16.15
C SER A 278 9.74 -20.34 -17.36
N ASP A 279 8.51 -19.91 -17.10
CA ASP A 279 7.46 -19.68 -18.11
C ASP A 279 6.50 -18.55 -17.67
N ALA A 280 5.46 -18.28 -18.46
CA ALA A 280 4.40 -17.33 -18.15
C ALA A 280 3.49 -17.82 -17.01
N TYR A 281 3.13 -16.88 -16.12
CA TYR A 281 2.13 -17.03 -15.07
C TYR A 281 1.05 -15.95 -15.20
N TRP A 282 -0.22 -16.35 -15.11
CA TRP A 282 -1.39 -15.46 -15.17
C TRP A 282 -1.51 -14.55 -13.94
N THR A 283 -1.93 -13.31 -14.19
CA THR A 283 -2.50 -12.41 -13.17
C THR A 283 -4.03 -12.40 -13.25
N SER A 284 -4.70 -11.97 -12.19
CA SER A 284 -6.14 -11.67 -12.18
C SER A 284 -6.51 -10.34 -12.87
N SER A 285 -5.51 -9.61 -13.38
CA SER A 285 -5.68 -8.32 -14.06
C SER A 285 -5.86 -8.49 -15.58
N THR A 286 -6.81 -7.74 -16.15
CA THR A 286 -7.04 -7.62 -17.61
C THR A 286 -6.50 -6.28 -18.12
N ARG A 287 -6.09 -6.20 -19.39
CA ARG A 287 -5.71 -4.93 -20.01
C ARG A 287 -6.93 -4.03 -20.22
N HIS A 288 -6.85 -2.78 -19.75
CA HIS A 288 -7.90 -1.78 -19.96
C HIS A 288 -8.20 -1.59 -21.46
N GLY A 289 -9.48 -1.56 -21.84
CA GLY A 289 -9.93 -1.41 -23.23
C GLY A 289 -9.73 -2.63 -24.14
N HIS A 290 -9.01 -3.68 -23.68
CA HIS A 290 -8.71 -4.88 -24.45
C HIS A 290 -9.14 -6.14 -23.67
N PRO A 291 -10.45 -6.42 -23.59
CA PRO A 291 -11.01 -7.41 -22.66
C PRO A 291 -10.50 -8.84 -22.89
N ASN A 292 -10.11 -9.15 -24.13
CA ASN A 292 -9.52 -10.42 -24.56
C ASN A 292 -8.05 -10.61 -24.16
N ASN A 293 -7.41 -9.59 -23.57
CA ASN A 293 -6.01 -9.62 -23.18
C ASN A 293 -5.85 -9.61 -21.65
N GLY A 294 -5.51 -10.77 -21.09
CA GLY A 294 -5.07 -10.88 -19.70
C GLY A 294 -3.60 -10.47 -19.56
N ILE A 295 -3.22 -9.94 -18.40
CA ILE A 295 -1.83 -9.61 -18.12
C ILE A 295 -1.15 -10.85 -17.50
N TYR A 296 0.08 -11.13 -17.91
CA TYR A 296 0.91 -12.20 -17.38
C TYR A 296 2.30 -11.68 -17.01
N VAL A 297 2.99 -12.45 -16.16
CA VAL A 297 4.39 -12.23 -15.80
C VAL A 297 5.19 -13.45 -16.25
N ASP A 298 6.31 -13.22 -16.94
CA ASP A 298 7.23 -14.26 -17.39
C ASP A 298 8.28 -14.53 -16.31
N PHE A 299 8.17 -15.66 -15.61
CA PHE A 299 9.16 -16.07 -14.62
C PHE A 299 10.48 -16.51 -15.24
N LYS A 300 10.66 -16.48 -16.57
CA LYS A 300 12.00 -16.57 -17.16
C LYS A 300 12.88 -15.38 -16.76
N THR A 301 12.36 -14.15 -16.75
CA THR A 301 13.18 -12.92 -16.58
C THR A 301 12.53 -11.80 -15.75
N GLY A 302 11.23 -11.85 -15.45
CA GLY A 302 10.49 -10.68 -14.95
C GLY A 302 9.91 -9.78 -16.06
N TYR A 303 9.95 -10.26 -17.31
CA TYR A 303 9.26 -9.65 -18.44
C TYR A 303 7.74 -9.77 -18.30
N THR A 304 6.99 -8.87 -18.94
CA THR A 304 5.52 -8.90 -18.97
C THR A 304 5.05 -8.47 -20.36
N SER A 305 3.87 -8.91 -20.79
CA SER A 305 3.30 -8.41 -22.04
C SER A 305 1.78 -8.26 -22.02
N TYR A 306 1.34 -7.36 -22.88
CA TYR A 306 0.04 -6.69 -22.91
C TYR A 306 -0.83 -7.13 -24.11
N TYR A 307 -0.37 -8.14 -24.85
CA TYR A 307 -1.05 -8.76 -25.99
C TYR A 307 -1.30 -10.26 -25.82
N PHE A 308 -1.14 -10.83 -24.62
CA PHE A 308 -1.41 -12.25 -24.40
C PHE A 308 -2.92 -12.51 -24.39
N SER A 309 -3.40 -13.36 -25.30
CA SER A 309 -4.82 -13.68 -25.43
C SER A 309 -5.27 -14.61 -24.30
N LYS A 310 -6.43 -14.33 -23.68
CA LYS A 310 -7.04 -15.21 -22.67
C LYS A 310 -7.38 -16.62 -23.19
N SER A 311 -7.43 -16.78 -24.52
CA SER A 311 -7.56 -18.06 -25.21
C SER A 311 -6.31 -18.95 -25.17
N TYR A 312 -5.17 -18.46 -24.68
CA TYR A 312 -3.98 -19.27 -24.44
C TYR A 312 -4.00 -19.90 -23.04
N THR A 313 -3.03 -20.78 -22.77
CA THR A 313 -2.82 -21.33 -21.42
C THR A 313 -1.46 -20.92 -20.86
N SER A 314 -1.43 -20.68 -19.55
CA SER A 314 -0.29 -20.19 -18.77
C SER A 314 -0.43 -20.70 -17.32
N TYR A 315 0.63 -20.68 -16.53
CA TYR A 315 0.59 -21.19 -15.15
C TYR A 315 -0.17 -20.25 -14.20
N ALA A 316 -0.51 -20.73 -13.01
CA ALA A 316 -1.10 -19.92 -11.95
C ALA A 316 -0.32 -20.12 -10.64
N ARG A 317 -0.24 -19.08 -9.81
CA ARG A 317 0.24 -19.18 -8.42
C ARG A 317 -0.72 -18.40 -7.56
N CYS A 318 -1.37 -19.04 -6.59
CA CYS A 318 -2.37 -18.34 -5.78
C CYS A 318 -1.74 -17.57 -4.62
N VAL A 319 -2.46 -16.54 -4.17
CA VAL A 319 -2.11 -15.69 -3.04
C VAL A 319 -3.32 -15.51 -2.12
N ARG A 320 -3.07 -15.21 -0.84
CA ARG A 320 -4.09 -14.84 0.15
C ARG A 320 -3.53 -13.84 1.16
N GLY A 321 -4.41 -13.21 1.93
CA GLY A 321 -4.02 -12.18 2.90
C GLY A 321 -3.47 -10.92 2.23
N GLY A 322 -2.37 -10.40 2.76
CA GLY A 322 -1.79 -9.13 2.34
C GLY A 322 -2.51 -7.91 2.92
N THR A 323 -1.95 -6.73 2.65
CA THR A 323 -2.66 -5.47 2.87
C THR A 323 -3.76 -5.31 1.82
N ILE A 324 -4.91 -5.97 2.05
CA ILE A 324 -6.19 -5.66 1.38
C ILE A 324 -6.44 -4.15 1.52
N ALA A 325 -7.17 -3.54 0.58
CA ALA A 325 -7.70 -2.19 0.76
C ALA A 325 -8.61 -2.15 1.99
N VAL A 326 -8.04 -1.92 3.19
CA VAL A 326 -8.81 -1.95 4.43
C VAL A 326 -9.77 -0.78 4.40
N VAL A 327 -11.05 -1.09 4.26
CA VAL A 327 -12.15 -0.13 4.21
C VAL A 327 -12.39 0.41 5.61
N VAL A 328 -11.47 1.25 6.09
CA VAL A 328 -11.54 1.81 7.44
C VAL A 328 -12.59 2.92 7.46
N ALA A 329 -13.74 2.64 8.08
CA ALA A 329 -14.67 3.68 8.45
C ALA A 329 -13.98 4.70 9.36
N VAL A 330 -14.15 5.98 9.09
CA VAL A 330 -13.72 7.09 9.96
C VAL A 330 -14.97 7.64 10.66
N LEU A 331 -14.88 7.81 11.98
CA LEU A 331 -15.99 8.30 12.81
C LEU A 331 -15.69 9.72 13.28
N ASP A 332 -16.65 10.63 13.05
CA ASP A 332 -16.59 12.02 13.50
C ASP A 332 -17.90 12.41 14.21
N ASN A 333 -17.89 13.49 14.98
CA ASN A 333 -18.98 13.94 15.86
C ASN A 333 -19.34 12.93 16.99
N ALA A 334 -18.38 12.09 17.38
CA ALA A 334 -18.50 11.25 18.57
C ALA A 334 -18.64 12.11 19.86
N PRO A 335 -19.49 11.73 20.84
CA PRO A 335 -19.66 12.49 22.07
C PRO A 335 -18.36 12.61 22.88
N SER A 336 -18.20 13.75 23.56
CA SER A 336 -17.17 13.88 24.60
C SER A 336 -17.39 12.88 25.74
N SER A 337 -16.30 12.47 26.40
CA SER A 337 -16.35 11.55 27.54
C SER A 337 -15.73 12.19 28.78
N PRO A 338 -16.43 12.25 29.93
CA PRO A 338 -17.85 11.88 30.12
C PRO A 338 -18.81 12.93 29.53
N THR A 339 -20.07 12.54 29.30
CA THR A 339 -21.16 13.42 28.86
C THR A 339 -22.45 13.18 29.65
N VAL A 340 -23.30 14.20 29.74
CA VAL A 340 -24.67 14.08 30.27
C VAL A 340 -25.71 13.81 29.16
N SER A 341 -25.29 13.82 27.89
CA SER A 341 -26.19 13.55 26.76
C SER A 341 -26.59 12.08 26.72
N ARG A 342 -27.89 11.81 26.52
CA ARG A 342 -28.44 10.46 26.25
C ARG A 342 -28.75 10.21 24.78
N SER A 343 -28.19 11.04 23.90
CA SER A 343 -28.24 10.91 22.45
C SER A 343 -26.92 11.31 21.82
N ALA A 344 -26.68 10.81 20.61
CA ALA A 344 -25.47 11.08 19.82
C ALA A 344 -25.81 11.03 18.33
N THR A 345 -25.13 11.86 17.53
CA THR A 345 -25.21 11.83 16.06
C THR A 345 -23.80 11.73 15.50
N ILE A 346 -23.41 10.55 15.04
CA ILE A 346 -22.07 10.24 14.55
C ILE A 346 -22.09 10.19 13.03
N THR A 347 -21.18 10.92 12.39
CA THR A 347 -20.98 10.89 10.93
C THR A 347 -19.94 9.84 10.57
N VAL A 348 -20.24 9.02 9.57
CA VAL A 348 -19.33 7.99 9.05
C VAL A 348 -18.75 8.45 7.72
N GLY A 349 -17.43 8.31 7.57
CA GLY A 349 -16.72 8.55 6.32
C GLY A 349 -15.52 7.60 6.19
N GLY A 350 -14.46 8.06 5.54
CA GLY A 350 -13.25 7.28 5.28
C GLY A 350 -12.95 7.19 3.78
N THR A 351 -11.68 7.02 3.41
CA THR A 351 -11.26 7.01 2.01
C THR A 351 -11.80 5.77 1.28
N GLY A 352 -12.69 5.98 0.32
CA GLY A 352 -13.31 4.91 -0.47
C GLY A 352 -14.58 4.29 0.13
N VAL A 353 -14.94 4.64 1.37
CA VAL A 353 -16.15 4.17 2.04
C VAL A 353 -17.39 4.83 1.41
N VAL A 354 -18.42 4.05 1.05
CA VAL A 354 -19.70 4.55 0.49
C VAL A 354 -20.91 4.18 1.34
N ALA A 355 -20.78 3.12 2.13
CA ALA A 355 -21.79 2.60 3.02
C ALA A 355 -21.14 2.03 4.29
N TYR A 356 -21.96 1.67 5.27
CA TYR A 356 -21.52 1.15 6.55
C TYR A 356 -22.61 0.30 7.24
N LYS A 357 -22.19 -0.43 8.27
CA LYS A 357 -23.03 -1.07 9.29
C LYS A 357 -22.45 -0.74 10.66
N TYR A 358 -23.31 -0.60 11.67
CA TYR A 358 -22.88 -0.27 13.03
C TYR A 358 -23.56 -1.14 14.07
N ARG A 359 -22.94 -1.30 15.23
CA ARG A 359 -23.57 -1.82 16.44
C ARG A 359 -23.20 -0.96 17.64
N LEU A 360 -24.10 -0.92 18.61
CA LEU A 360 -23.86 -0.32 19.91
C LEU A 360 -23.59 -1.43 20.93
N ASP A 361 -22.48 -1.30 21.66
CA ASP A 361 -22.02 -2.23 22.68
C ASP A 361 -21.94 -3.69 22.15
N ALA A 362 -22.56 -4.64 22.86
CA ALA A 362 -22.64 -6.05 22.47
C ALA A 362 -23.89 -6.38 21.64
N GLY A 363 -24.56 -5.38 21.05
CA GLY A 363 -25.74 -5.57 20.20
C GLY A 363 -25.42 -6.13 18.81
N ASP A 364 -26.49 -6.44 18.07
CA ASP A 364 -26.42 -6.87 16.68
C ASP A 364 -25.97 -5.74 15.74
N TRP A 365 -25.44 -6.11 14.57
CA TRP A 365 -25.15 -5.18 13.50
C TRP A 365 -26.43 -4.66 12.84
N SER A 366 -26.43 -3.37 12.51
CA SER A 366 -27.49 -2.71 11.77
C SER A 366 -27.65 -3.27 10.35
N GLU A 367 -28.78 -2.92 9.73
CA GLU A 367 -28.86 -2.89 8.28
C GLU A 367 -27.82 -1.95 7.66
N GLN A 368 -27.54 -2.15 6.38
CA GLN A 368 -26.61 -1.35 5.58
C GLN A 368 -27.15 0.07 5.38
N ALA A 369 -26.32 1.09 5.61
CA ALA A 369 -26.65 2.49 5.40
C ALA A 369 -25.57 3.20 4.57
N SER A 370 -25.95 4.18 3.73
CA SER A 370 -24.97 5.02 3.02
C SER A 370 -24.30 6.01 3.99
N ILE A 371 -23.02 6.36 3.75
CA ILE A 371 -22.31 7.43 4.49
C ILE A 371 -23.00 8.81 4.46
N THR A 372 -23.97 9.00 3.56
CA THR A 372 -24.82 10.20 3.51
C THR A 372 -25.87 10.25 4.64
N THR A 373 -26.09 9.14 5.34
CA THR A 373 -26.93 9.04 6.55
C THR A 373 -26.02 9.05 7.79
N ALA A 374 -26.35 9.84 8.80
CA ALA A 374 -25.64 9.84 10.08
C ALA A 374 -26.23 8.82 11.07
N ILE A 375 -25.37 8.13 11.83
CA ILE A 375 -25.78 7.25 12.93
C ILE A 375 -26.43 8.10 14.01
N SER A 376 -27.71 7.85 14.30
CA SER A 376 -28.49 8.61 15.28
C SER A 376 -28.90 7.71 16.44
N LEU A 377 -28.26 7.91 17.60
CA LEU A 377 -28.50 7.16 18.84
C LEU A 377 -29.33 8.00 19.81
N ALA A 378 -30.27 7.37 20.52
CA ALA A 378 -31.11 8.01 21.53
C ALA A 378 -31.47 7.04 22.66
N GLY A 379 -31.80 7.57 23.83
CA GLY A 379 -32.21 6.77 24.99
C GLY A 379 -31.06 6.07 25.71
N LEU A 380 -29.81 6.50 25.50
CA LEU A 380 -28.62 5.88 26.10
C LEU A 380 -28.73 5.81 27.64
N SER A 381 -28.28 4.68 28.20
CA SER A 381 -28.23 4.44 29.64
C SER A 381 -27.14 5.25 30.33
N LEU A 382 -27.04 5.15 31.67
CA LEU A 382 -25.82 5.57 32.38
C LEU A 382 -24.78 4.46 32.28
N GLY A 383 -23.52 4.82 32.03
CA GLY A 383 -22.43 3.87 31.82
C GLY A 383 -21.58 4.20 30.59
N THR A 384 -20.60 3.35 30.30
CA THR A 384 -19.79 3.46 29.08
C THR A 384 -20.51 2.79 27.92
N HIS A 385 -20.63 3.51 26.81
CA HIS A 385 -21.10 3.00 25.54
C HIS A 385 -19.94 2.95 24.53
N THR A 386 -19.94 1.94 23.67
CA THR A 386 -18.98 1.76 22.57
C THR A 386 -19.74 1.56 21.26
N LEU A 387 -19.56 2.49 20.33
CA LEU A 387 -20.03 2.34 18.96
C LEU A 387 -18.95 1.61 18.15
N ALA A 388 -19.32 0.54 17.47
CA ALA A 388 -18.47 -0.17 16.51
C ALA A 388 -19.08 -0.04 15.11
N VAL A 389 -18.25 0.22 14.10
CA VAL A 389 -18.65 0.45 12.71
C VAL A 389 -17.76 -0.34 11.75
N LEU A 390 -18.37 -0.92 10.72
CA LEU A 390 -17.72 -1.47 9.55
C LEU A 390 -18.03 -0.58 8.36
N GLY A 391 -17.01 -0.11 7.64
CA GLY A 391 -17.18 0.52 6.34
C GLY A 391 -17.38 -0.51 5.23
N GLU A 392 -18.01 -0.07 4.13
CA GLU A 392 -18.12 -0.79 2.87
C GLU A 392 -17.69 0.14 1.73
N ASP A 393 -16.88 -0.36 0.79
CA ASP A 393 -16.42 0.40 -0.38
C ASP A 393 -17.46 0.41 -1.51
N GLY A 394 -17.17 1.15 -2.60
CA GLY A 394 -18.02 1.19 -3.80
C GLY A 394 -18.18 -0.14 -4.54
N ASN A 395 -17.68 -1.25 -3.98
CA ASN A 395 -17.43 -2.52 -4.65
C ASN A 395 -18.01 -3.70 -3.83
N GLY A 396 -18.51 -3.46 -2.61
CA GLY A 396 -19.05 -4.47 -1.71
C GLY A 396 -18.02 -5.10 -0.77
N ASN A 397 -16.78 -4.60 -0.72
CA ASN A 397 -15.79 -5.06 0.25
C ASN A 397 -16.06 -4.41 1.61
N TRP A 398 -16.21 -5.25 2.64
CA TRP A 398 -16.46 -4.81 4.01
C TRP A 398 -15.18 -4.74 4.84
N GLN A 399 -15.13 -3.79 5.78
CA GLN A 399 -14.18 -3.79 6.88
C GLN A 399 -14.24 -5.11 7.65
N ASP A 400 -13.10 -5.60 8.14
CA ASP A 400 -13.05 -6.85 8.90
C ASP A 400 -13.88 -6.76 10.21
N ALA A 401 -14.82 -7.68 10.37
CA ALA A 401 -15.70 -7.79 11.53
C ALA A 401 -14.97 -8.04 12.85
N VAL A 402 -13.72 -8.54 12.84
CA VAL A 402 -12.88 -8.63 14.06
C VAL A 402 -12.10 -7.34 14.36
N SER A 403 -11.99 -6.42 13.40
CA SER A 403 -11.30 -5.12 13.53
C SER A 403 -12.17 -3.91 13.10
N PRO A 404 -13.37 -3.73 13.70
CA PRO A 404 -14.22 -2.57 13.42
C PRO A 404 -13.60 -1.26 13.91
N THR A 405 -13.94 -0.15 13.27
CA THR A 405 -13.62 1.17 13.82
C THR A 405 -14.51 1.39 15.02
N THR A 406 -13.91 1.77 16.16
CA THR A 406 -14.63 1.97 17.43
C THR A 406 -14.45 3.38 17.97
N THR A 407 -15.46 3.84 18.71
CA THR A 407 -15.37 5.03 19.57
C THR A 407 -16.25 4.84 20.80
N SER A 408 -15.81 5.34 21.95
CA SER A 408 -16.44 5.06 23.25
C SER A 408 -16.56 6.30 24.12
N TRP A 409 -17.68 6.45 24.82
CA TRP A 409 -17.95 7.56 25.73
C TRP A 409 -18.74 7.10 26.97
N THR A 410 -18.58 7.80 28.09
CA THR A 410 -19.31 7.49 29.33
C THR A 410 -20.43 8.50 29.56
N VAL A 411 -21.67 8.00 29.60
CA VAL A 411 -22.86 8.79 29.92
C VAL A 411 -23.06 8.81 31.44
N ILE A 412 -23.09 10.01 32.03
CA ILE A 412 -23.20 10.25 33.48
C ILE A 412 -24.51 10.96 33.85
N ALA A 413 -24.89 10.88 35.13
CA ALA A 413 -26.04 11.61 35.65
C ALA A 413 -25.74 13.12 35.74
N VAL A 414 -26.78 13.95 35.59
CA VAL A 414 -26.70 15.38 35.90
C VAL A 414 -26.67 15.53 37.42
N ASN A 415 -25.51 15.83 37.98
CA ASN A 415 -25.37 16.11 39.42
C ASN A 415 -26.00 17.46 39.76
N SER A 416 -27.27 17.44 40.15
CA SER A 416 -27.94 18.57 40.77
C SER A 416 -27.37 18.80 42.18
N SER A 417 -26.39 19.69 42.32
CA SER A 417 -25.99 20.20 43.63
C SER A 417 -27.22 20.78 44.35
N PRO A 418 -27.53 20.35 45.59
CA PRO A 418 -28.61 20.96 46.36
C PRO A 418 -28.31 22.45 46.57
N LEU A 419 -29.32 23.30 46.36
CA LEU A 419 -29.25 24.70 46.76
C LEU A 419 -28.92 24.77 48.27
N GLY A 420 -27.96 25.62 48.63
CA GLY A 420 -27.51 25.77 50.01
C GLY A 420 -28.64 26.25 50.92
N LEU A 421 -29.29 25.31 51.61
CA LEU A 421 -30.36 25.59 52.57
C LEU A 421 -29.77 26.20 53.84
N LEU A 422 -29.49 27.50 53.78
CA LEU A 422 -28.85 28.29 54.84
C LEU A 422 -29.86 28.58 55.98
N LEU A 423 -30.22 27.53 56.71
CA LEU A 423 -31.04 27.60 57.92
C LEU A 423 -30.24 28.19 59.08
N LEU A 424 -30.23 29.52 59.18
CA LEU A 424 -29.96 30.25 60.42
C LEU A 424 -30.95 31.41 60.58
N GLY A 425 -31.60 31.41 61.74
CA GLY A 425 -32.45 32.44 62.32
C GLY A 425 -32.82 31.99 63.74
N PRO A 426 -33.72 32.67 64.47
CA PRO A 426 -34.32 33.98 64.15
C PRO A 426 -33.42 35.17 64.56
#